data_AF-F6LWP8-F1
#
_entry.id   AF-F6LWP8-F1
#
_cell.length_a   1.000
_cell.length_b   1.000
_cell.length_c   1.000
_cell.angle_alpha   90.00
_cell.angle_beta   90.00
_cell.angle_gamma   90.00
#
_symmetry.space_group_name_H-M   'P 1'
#
loop_
_entity.id
_entity.type
_entity.pdbx_description
1 polymer ?
#
loop_
_entity_poly.entity_id
_entity_poly.type
_entity_poly.pdbx_seq_one_letter_code
_entity_poly.pdbx_strand_id
1 'polypeptide(L)'
;MKLAARLISLYFIIFILPSSVLGGNCSDEELKKLGMLKGDGFEKERLFKTSHSMGMIGKRHALKASPKIDKVVVDLETLFEKHGLGGVSKDCLKCFGQSVVCVLMRCRGPCLKGPCSKDCQECIKRNCRQGLLERIGKEDVPNPCKWKEDYLKYKFPETDEDESTKKGEASGTS
;
A
#
# COMPACT_ATOMS: atom_id res chain seq x y z
N MET A 1 4.65 67.82 -2.01
CA MET A 1 4.99 66.53 -2.67
C MET A 1 6.10 65.84 -1.88
N LYS A 2 5.83 64.67 -1.28
CA LYS A 2 6.64 63.44 -1.44
C LYS A 2 6.16 62.34 -0.48
N LEU A 3 5.53 61.36 -1.12
CA LEU A 3 5.48 59.94 -0.79
C LEU A 3 4.82 59.52 0.53
N ALA A 4 3.50 59.38 0.44
CA ALA A 4 2.82 58.20 0.96
C ALA A 4 3.50 56.93 0.41
N ALA A 5 4.28 56.23 1.23
CA ALA A 5 4.83 54.92 0.84
C ALA A 5 5.40 54.14 2.04
N ARG A 6 4.69 54.00 3.17
CA ARG A 6 5.07 53.02 4.22
C ARG A 6 3.86 52.35 4.89
N LEU A 7 2.88 51.94 4.08
CA LEU A 7 1.66 51.27 4.57
C LEU A 7 1.57 49.75 4.27
N ILE A 8 2.62 49.10 3.75
CA ILE A 8 2.51 47.68 3.35
C ILE A 8 3.79 46.94 3.72
N SER A 9 3.97 46.59 5.00
CA SER A 9 5.09 45.71 5.40
C SER A 9 4.74 44.67 6.47
N LEU A 10 3.48 44.53 6.89
CA LEU A 10 3.13 43.67 8.03
C LEU A 10 1.81 42.89 7.89
N TYR A 11 1.40 42.53 6.67
CA TYR A 11 0.25 41.64 6.44
C TYR A 11 0.57 40.39 5.60
N PHE A 12 1.85 39.98 5.56
CA PHE A 12 2.25 38.64 5.06
C PHE A 12 2.51 37.66 6.22
N ILE A 13 1.82 37.83 7.35
CA ILE A 13 1.55 36.70 8.25
C ILE A 13 0.31 35.99 7.70
N ILE A 14 0.41 35.52 6.45
CA ILE A 14 -0.46 34.46 5.97
C ILE A 14 0.01 33.26 6.75
N PHE A 15 -0.89 32.68 7.55
CA PHE A 15 -0.79 31.33 8.09
C PHE A 15 -0.01 30.44 7.12
N ILE A 16 1.28 30.23 7.38
CA ILE A 16 1.97 29.06 6.88
C ILE A 16 1.41 27.93 7.74
N LEU A 17 0.16 27.55 7.46
CA LEU A 17 -0.20 26.15 7.56
C LEU A 17 0.92 25.46 6.79
N PRO A 18 1.64 24.47 7.38
CA PRO A 18 2.59 23.69 6.63
C PRO A 18 1.81 23.11 5.46
N SER A 19 1.93 23.75 4.31
CA SER A 19 1.41 23.22 3.07
C SER A 19 2.17 21.93 2.95
N SER A 20 1.46 20.81 2.98
CA SER A 20 2.01 19.49 2.83
C SER A 20 2.74 19.45 1.48
N VAL A 21 4.01 19.89 1.43
CA VAL A 21 4.78 20.01 0.18
C VAL A 21 5.05 18.61 -0.40
N LEU A 22 4.84 17.56 0.40
CA LEU A 22 4.49 16.22 -0.09
C LEU A 22 2.97 16.03 0.00
N GLY A 23 2.25 16.50 -1.02
CA GLY A 23 0.83 16.19 -1.22
C GLY A 23 0.68 14.72 -1.62
N GLY A 24 0.66 13.83 -0.64
CA GLY A 24 0.37 12.41 -0.84
C GLY A 24 -1.13 12.16 -0.99
N ASN A 25 -1.49 11.17 -1.79
CA ASN A 25 -2.87 10.68 -1.95
C ASN A 25 -3.32 9.77 -0.79
N CYS A 26 -2.51 9.65 0.27
CA CYS A 26 -2.81 8.88 1.47
C CYS A 26 -2.61 9.76 2.70
N SER A 27 -3.58 9.75 3.61
CA SER A 27 -3.44 10.31 4.94
C SER A 27 -2.60 9.41 5.86
N ASP A 28 -2.06 9.99 6.92
CA ASP A 28 -1.28 9.24 7.91
C ASP A 28 -2.13 8.19 8.64
N GLU A 29 -3.42 8.45 8.83
CA GLU A 29 -4.35 7.49 9.43
C GLU A 29 -4.53 6.26 8.55
N GLU A 30 -4.68 6.44 7.22
CA GLU A 30 -4.77 5.34 6.27
C GLU A 30 -3.46 4.54 6.24
N LEU A 31 -2.31 5.22 6.20
CA LEU A 31 -1.02 4.55 6.20
C LEU A 31 -0.75 3.81 7.52
N LYS A 32 -1.22 4.34 8.66
CA LYS A 32 -1.17 3.64 9.94
C LYS A 32 -2.04 2.38 9.94
N LYS A 33 -3.28 2.46 9.43
CA LYS A 33 -4.16 1.28 9.26
C LYS A 33 -3.55 0.19 8.39
N LEU A 34 -2.71 0.57 7.43
CA LEU A 34 -1.99 -0.33 6.53
C LEU A 34 -0.62 -0.78 7.08
N GLY A 35 -0.23 -0.35 8.28
CA GLY A 35 1.09 -0.63 8.85
C GLY A 35 2.25 -0.04 8.03
N MET A 36 2.01 1.02 7.27
CA MET A 36 2.97 1.68 6.38
C MET A 36 3.70 2.87 7.04
N LEU A 37 3.39 3.18 8.30
CA LEU A 37 4.13 4.17 9.10
C LEU A 37 4.88 3.49 10.24
N LYS A 38 6.14 3.89 10.44
CA LYS A 38 6.90 3.53 11.64
C LYS A 38 6.58 4.54 12.75
N GLY A 39 6.68 4.11 14.00
CA GLY A 39 6.50 4.95 15.18
C GLY A 39 5.79 4.22 16.31
N ASP A 40 5.35 4.97 17.31
CA ASP A 40 4.59 4.44 18.43
C ASP A 40 3.27 3.83 17.96
N GLY A 41 3.02 2.59 18.37
CA GLY A 41 1.88 1.81 17.90
C GLY A 41 2.05 1.21 16.50
N PHE A 42 3.29 0.99 16.03
CA PHE A 42 3.53 0.22 14.81
C PHE A 42 3.06 -1.24 14.96
N GLU A 43 2.05 -1.62 14.18
CA GLU A 43 1.50 -2.97 14.17
C GLU A 43 2.08 -3.79 13.00
N LYS A 44 3.06 -4.65 13.31
CA LYS A 44 3.71 -5.55 12.34
C LYS A 44 2.70 -6.39 11.54
N GLU A 45 1.63 -6.83 12.19
CA GLU A 45 0.58 -7.64 11.56
C GLU A 45 -0.15 -6.89 10.44
N ARG A 46 -0.43 -5.58 10.62
CA ARG A 46 -1.06 -4.76 9.57
C ARG A 46 -0.17 -4.67 8.34
N LEU A 47 1.12 -4.42 8.54
CA LEU A 47 2.10 -4.42 7.45
C LEU A 47 2.12 -5.75 6.70
N PHE A 48 2.07 -6.87 7.44
CA PHE A 48 2.04 -8.20 6.85
C PHE A 48 0.76 -8.43 6.05
N LYS A 49 -0.42 -8.10 6.61
CA LYS A 49 -1.71 -8.16 5.89
C LYS A 49 -1.64 -7.38 4.59
N THR A 50 -1.24 -6.12 4.63
CA THR A 50 -1.18 -5.25 3.45
C THR A 50 -0.22 -5.80 2.40
N SER A 51 0.99 -6.19 2.82
CA SER A 51 2.02 -6.70 1.90
C SER A 51 1.61 -8.05 1.28
N HIS A 52 1.00 -8.92 2.08
CA HIS A 52 0.52 -10.22 1.62
C HIS A 52 -0.67 -10.06 0.66
N SER A 53 -1.61 -9.16 0.96
CA SER A 53 -2.72 -8.80 0.07
C SER A 53 -2.21 -8.33 -1.29
N MET A 54 -1.27 -7.36 -1.30
CA MET A 54 -0.65 -6.87 -2.54
C MET A 54 0.06 -7.98 -3.31
N GLY A 55 0.78 -8.86 -2.61
CA GLY A 55 1.43 -10.03 -3.20
C GLY A 55 0.45 -11.02 -3.83
N MET A 56 -0.69 -11.27 -3.19
CA MET A 56 -1.76 -12.12 -3.72
C MET A 56 -2.42 -11.50 -4.95
N ILE A 57 -2.73 -10.21 -4.92
CA ILE A 57 -3.25 -9.50 -6.10
C ILE A 57 -2.22 -9.55 -7.24
N GLY A 58 -0.94 -9.32 -6.95
CA GLY A 58 0.14 -9.51 -7.91
C GLY A 58 0.08 -10.88 -8.57
N LYS A 59 0.04 -11.96 -7.77
CA LYS A 59 -0.07 -13.34 -8.31
C LYS A 59 -1.33 -13.55 -9.17
N ARG A 60 -2.50 -13.07 -8.74
CA ARG A 60 -3.76 -13.19 -9.50
C ARG A 60 -3.68 -12.52 -10.87
N HIS A 61 -2.94 -11.42 -10.96
CA HIS A 61 -2.78 -10.67 -12.21
C HIS A 61 -1.49 -11.00 -12.96
N ALA A 62 -0.66 -11.91 -12.45
CA ALA A 62 0.67 -12.18 -13.00
C ALA A 62 0.65 -12.68 -14.44
N LEU A 63 -0.37 -13.44 -14.85
CA LEU A 63 -0.46 -13.97 -16.22
C LEU A 63 -0.95 -12.94 -17.24
N LYS A 64 -1.41 -11.76 -16.81
CA LYS A 64 -1.93 -10.73 -17.72
C LYS A 64 -0.77 -9.93 -18.31
N ALA A 65 -0.74 -9.80 -19.63
CA ALA A 65 0.28 -9.01 -20.34
C ALA A 65 0.22 -7.51 -19.97
N SER A 66 -0.98 -6.99 -19.71
CA SER A 66 -1.20 -5.61 -19.27
C SER A 66 -2.32 -5.56 -18.22
N PRO A 67 -2.00 -5.67 -16.93
CA PRO A 67 -2.99 -5.59 -15.86
C PRO A 67 -3.55 -4.17 -15.75
N LYS A 68 -4.87 -4.04 -15.86
CA LYS A 68 -5.57 -2.75 -15.71
C LYS A 68 -5.53 -2.31 -14.24
N ILE A 69 -5.06 -1.08 -14.00
CA ILE A 69 -4.93 -0.51 -12.65
C ILE A 69 -6.28 -0.54 -11.91
N ASP A 70 -7.37 -0.12 -12.54
CA ASP A 70 -8.68 -0.06 -11.87
C ASP A 70 -9.15 -1.44 -11.39
N LYS A 71 -8.87 -2.49 -12.16
CA LYS A 71 -9.22 -3.86 -11.74
C LYS A 71 -8.33 -4.33 -10.59
N VAL A 72 -7.04 -3.99 -10.60
CA VAL A 72 -6.13 -4.26 -9.49
C VAL A 72 -6.58 -3.52 -8.23
N VAL A 73 -7.03 -2.27 -8.35
CA VAL A 73 -7.54 -1.46 -7.23
C VAL A 73 -8.79 -2.07 -6.63
N VAL A 74 -9.77 -2.45 -7.44
CA VAL A 74 -11.00 -3.12 -6.96
C VAL A 74 -10.67 -4.43 -6.24
N ASP A 75 -9.83 -5.27 -6.83
CA ASP A 75 -9.48 -6.55 -6.20
C ASP A 75 -8.67 -6.34 -4.90
N LEU A 76 -7.89 -5.27 -4.83
CA LEU A 76 -7.14 -4.89 -3.63
C LEU A 76 -8.06 -4.36 -2.52
N GLU A 77 -9.03 -3.51 -2.87
CA GLU A 77 -10.06 -2.97 -1.98
C GLU A 77 -10.82 -4.12 -1.30
N THR A 78 -11.36 -5.06 -2.09
CA THR A 78 -12.06 -6.24 -1.57
C THR A 78 -11.18 -7.08 -0.64
N LEU A 79 -9.91 -7.29 -0.99
CA LEU A 79 -9.02 -8.09 -0.16
C LEU A 79 -8.60 -7.34 1.12
N PHE A 80 -8.49 -6.02 1.07
CA PHE A 80 -8.23 -5.19 2.24
C PHE A 80 -9.42 -5.21 3.19
N GLU A 81 -10.65 -5.03 2.68
CA GLU A 81 -11.87 -5.10 3.48
C GLU A 81 -12.00 -6.45 4.18
N LYS A 82 -11.86 -7.56 3.44
CA LYS A 82 -11.93 -8.92 3.98
C LYS A 82 -10.97 -9.14 5.15
N HIS A 83 -9.79 -8.53 5.11
CA HIS A 83 -8.75 -8.72 6.12
C HIS A 83 -8.62 -7.57 7.13
N GLY A 84 -9.67 -6.77 7.30
CA GLY A 84 -9.73 -5.72 8.33
C GLY A 84 -8.81 -4.51 8.06
N LEU A 85 -8.49 -4.28 6.79
CA LEU A 85 -7.75 -3.12 6.28
C LEU A 85 -8.65 -2.15 5.52
N GLY A 86 -9.97 -2.24 5.70
CA GLY A 86 -10.95 -1.35 5.07
C GLY A 86 -10.87 0.11 5.54
N GLY A 87 -11.68 0.97 4.92
CA GLY A 87 -11.71 2.40 5.22
C GLY A 87 -10.47 3.16 4.74
N VAL A 88 -9.88 2.69 3.63
CA VAL A 88 -8.83 3.38 2.86
C VAL A 88 -9.49 4.01 1.64
N SER A 89 -9.19 5.27 1.37
CA SER A 89 -9.72 6.01 0.24
C SER A 89 -9.30 5.38 -1.09
N LYS A 90 -10.10 5.61 -2.13
CA LYS A 90 -9.80 5.12 -3.48
C LYS A 90 -8.50 5.71 -4.04
N ASP A 91 -8.20 6.97 -3.74
CA ASP A 91 -6.96 7.62 -4.18
C ASP A 91 -5.74 6.98 -3.52
N CYS A 92 -5.82 6.67 -2.22
CA CYS A 92 -4.76 5.96 -1.53
C CYS A 92 -4.60 4.52 -2.06
N LEU A 93 -5.71 3.78 -2.23
CA LEU A 93 -5.70 2.43 -2.84
C LEU A 93 -5.09 2.42 -4.24
N LYS A 94 -5.33 3.46 -5.04
CA LYS A 94 -4.75 3.60 -6.38
C LYS A 94 -3.23 3.65 -6.34
N CYS A 95 -2.62 4.22 -5.30
CA CYS A 95 -1.17 4.24 -5.12
C CYS A 95 -0.61 2.83 -4.96
N PHE A 96 -1.25 2.01 -4.13
CA PHE A 96 -0.88 0.61 -3.93
C PHE A 96 -1.16 -0.24 -5.17
N GLY A 97 -2.30 -0.03 -5.84
CA GLY A 97 -2.62 -0.71 -7.10
C GLY A 97 -1.59 -0.42 -8.19
N GLN A 98 -1.17 0.83 -8.35
CA GLN A 98 -0.10 1.21 -9.28
C GLN A 98 1.25 0.62 -8.87
N SER A 99 1.54 0.48 -7.57
CA SER A 99 2.74 -0.21 -7.09
C SER A 99 2.71 -1.70 -7.47
N VAL A 100 1.58 -2.38 -7.27
CA VAL A 100 1.39 -3.78 -7.70
C VAL A 100 1.62 -3.90 -9.21
N VAL A 101 0.99 -3.06 -10.02
CA VAL A 101 1.16 -3.04 -11.48
C VAL A 101 2.62 -2.78 -11.86
N CYS A 102 3.32 -1.86 -11.18
CA CYS A 102 4.74 -1.63 -11.43
C CYS A 102 5.56 -2.91 -11.20
N VAL A 103 5.35 -3.61 -10.08
CA VAL A 103 6.07 -4.85 -9.77
C VAL A 103 5.76 -5.93 -10.81
N LEU A 104 4.51 -6.04 -11.27
CA LEU A 104 4.14 -6.98 -12.32
C LEU A 104 4.83 -6.69 -13.67
N MET A 105 4.91 -5.41 -14.04
CA MET A 105 5.47 -5.02 -15.33
C MET A 105 7.01 -4.98 -15.34
N ARG A 106 7.64 -4.68 -14.20
CA ARG A 106 9.09 -4.42 -14.13
C ARG A 106 9.88 -5.47 -13.35
N CYS A 107 9.24 -6.14 -12.40
CA CYS A 107 9.93 -7.00 -11.42
C CYS A 107 9.38 -8.42 -11.33
N ARG A 108 8.46 -8.82 -12.21
CA ARG A 108 7.87 -10.17 -12.21
C ARG A 108 8.94 -11.26 -12.19
N GLY A 109 9.88 -11.23 -13.12
CA GLY A 109 10.97 -12.22 -13.21
C GLY A 109 11.79 -12.33 -11.91
N PRO A 110 12.43 -11.24 -11.45
CA PRO A 110 13.16 -11.22 -10.18
C PRO A 110 12.35 -11.69 -8.96
N CYS A 111 11.04 -11.40 -8.94
CA CYS A 111 10.15 -11.75 -7.85
C CYS A 111 9.55 -13.17 -7.94
N LEU A 112 9.78 -13.93 -9.02
CA LEU A 112 9.35 -15.33 -9.11
C LEU A 112 9.96 -16.21 -8.02
N LYS A 113 11.20 -15.92 -7.61
CA LYS A 113 11.91 -16.65 -6.54
C LYS A 113 11.38 -16.33 -5.13
N GLY A 114 10.43 -15.40 -5.02
CA GLY A 114 9.80 -15.01 -3.77
C GLY A 114 9.95 -13.51 -3.46
N PRO A 115 9.03 -12.96 -2.65
CA PRO A 115 8.95 -11.52 -2.41
C PRO A 115 10.15 -10.97 -1.64
N CYS A 116 10.82 -11.79 -0.83
CA CYS A 116 12.00 -11.40 -0.05
C CYS A 116 13.33 -11.93 -0.63
N SER A 117 13.35 -12.32 -1.91
CA SER A 117 14.61 -12.59 -2.60
C SER A 117 15.37 -11.27 -2.80
N LYS A 118 16.71 -11.34 -2.81
CA LYS A 118 17.57 -10.16 -3.04
C LYS A 118 17.23 -9.51 -4.38
N ASP A 119 17.17 -10.30 -5.45
CA ASP A 119 16.84 -9.86 -6.81
C ASP A 119 15.50 -9.12 -6.87
N CYS A 120 14.46 -9.63 -6.18
CA CYS A 120 13.15 -8.99 -6.12
C CYS A 120 13.20 -7.65 -5.39
N GLN A 121 13.82 -7.62 -4.21
CA GLN A 121 13.90 -6.42 -3.38
C GLN A 121 14.70 -5.31 -4.06
N GLU A 122 15.80 -5.66 -4.72
CA GLU A 122 16.60 -4.70 -5.51
C GLU A 122 15.81 -4.18 -6.71
N CYS A 123 15.08 -5.04 -7.42
CA CYS A 123 14.22 -4.61 -8.52
C CYS A 123 13.13 -3.65 -8.04
N ILE A 124 12.42 -3.97 -6.96
CA ILE A 124 11.36 -3.11 -6.41
C ILE A 124 11.95 -1.77 -5.98
N LYS A 125 13.09 -1.78 -5.27
CA LYS A 125 13.78 -0.56 -4.84
C LYS A 125 14.11 0.36 -6.02
N ARG A 126 14.66 -0.22 -7.10
CA ARG A 126 15.09 0.53 -8.29
C ARG A 126 13.93 1.05 -9.13
N ASN A 127 12.85 0.29 -9.28
CA ASN A 127 11.84 0.57 -10.31
C ASN A 127 10.50 1.06 -9.75
N CYS A 128 10.12 0.67 -8.54
CA CYS A 128 8.74 0.83 -8.06
C CYS A 128 8.63 1.55 -6.72
N ARG A 129 9.65 1.46 -5.85
CA ARG A 129 9.59 2.03 -4.49
C ARG A 129 9.41 3.54 -4.52
N GLN A 130 10.20 4.26 -5.31
CA GLN A 130 10.15 5.72 -5.36
C GLN A 130 8.76 6.23 -5.78
N GLY A 131 8.19 5.66 -6.84
CA GLY A 131 6.85 6.04 -7.30
C GLY A 131 5.72 5.69 -6.32
N LEU A 132 5.90 4.67 -5.46
CA LEU A 132 4.97 4.45 -4.35
C LEU A 132 5.11 5.55 -3.29
N LEU A 133 6.34 5.80 -2.84
CA LEU A 133 6.69 6.77 -1.81
C LEU A 133 6.20 8.19 -2.13
N GLU A 134 6.44 8.65 -3.36
CA GLU A 134 5.95 9.94 -3.85
C GLU A 134 4.42 10.04 -3.79
N ARG A 135 3.71 9.00 -4.25
CA ARG A 135 2.25 9.00 -4.29
C ARG A 135 1.60 8.96 -2.91
N ILE A 136 2.22 8.27 -1.96
CA ILE A 136 1.71 8.24 -0.58
C ILE A 136 2.24 9.40 0.26
N GLY A 137 3.09 10.26 -0.30
CA GLY A 137 3.66 11.42 0.39
C GLY A 137 4.61 11.05 1.54
N LYS A 138 5.42 10.00 1.39
CA LYS A 138 6.38 9.54 2.42
C LYS A 138 7.78 9.34 1.84
N GLU A 139 8.80 9.53 2.67
CA GLU A 139 10.20 9.28 2.30
C GLU A 139 10.61 7.81 2.49
N ASP A 140 9.95 7.11 3.41
CA ASP A 140 10.21 5.71 3.70
C ASP A 140 8.94 5.00 4.18
N VAL A 141 8.88 3.70 3.94
CA VAL A 141 7.88 2.80 4.50
C VAL A 141 8.56 1.54 5.03
N PRO A 142 8.03 0.94 6.12
CA PRO A 142 8.57 -0.31 6.64
C PRO A 142 8.47 -1.41 5.57
N ASN A 143 9.45 -2.31 5.59
CA ASN A 143 9.55 -3.42 4.65
C ASN A 143 9.30 -4.72 5.41
N PRO A 144 8.29 -5.54 5.04
CA PRO A 144 7.98 -6.78 5.75
C PRO A 144 9.14 -7.78 5.71
N CYS A 145 9.99 -7.73 4.69
CA CYS A 145 11.17 -8.59 4.56
C CYS A 145 12.27 -8.30 5.60
N LYS A 146 12.14 -7.23 6.41
CA LYS A 146 12.96 -7.07 7.63
C LYS A 146 12.71 -8.20 8.63
N TRP A 147 11.50 -8.76 8.64
CA TRP A 147 11.09 -9.92 9.43
C TRP A 147 10.82 -11.11 8.50
N LYS A 148 11.78 -11.41 7.62
CA LYS A 148 11.63 -12.37 6.52
C LYS A 148 11.06 -13.72 6.98
N GLU A 149 11.56 -14.26 8.09
CA GLU A 149 11.15 -15.58 8.59
C GLU A 149 9.68 -15.60 9.00
N ASP A 150 9.22 -14.59 9.72
CA ASP A 150 7.82 -14.44 10.11
C ASP A 150 6.94 -14.15 8.89
N TYR A 151 7.36 -13.23 8.03
CA TYR A 151 6.57 -12.77 6.90
C TYR A 151 6.35 -13.86 5.85
N LEU A 152 7.37 -14.70 5.58
CA LEU A 152 7.23 -15.80 4.63
C LEU A 152 6.35 -16.94 5.17
N LYS A 153 6.19 -17.06 6.49
CA LYS A 153 5.28 -18.04 7.13
C LYS A 153 3.89 -17.46 7.39
N TYR A 154 3.72 -16.15 7.28
CA TYR A 154 2.46 -15.47 7.55
C TYR A 154 1.35 -15.98 6.64
N LYS A 155 0.21 -16.27 7.25
CA LYS A 155 -1.06 -16.58 6.59
C LYS A 155 -2.10 -15.59 7.09
N PHE A 156 -3.08 -15.27 6.27
CA PHE A 156 -4.21 -14.49 6.76
C PHE A 156 -4.90 -15.22 7.92
N PRO A 157 -5.30 -14.49 8.98
CA PRO A 157 -6.21 -15.06 9.96
C PRO A 157 -7.49 -15.50 9.27
N GLU A 158 -8.06 -16.62 9.70
CA GLU A 158 -9.34 -17.11 9.18
C GLU A 158 -10.42 -16.03 9.42
N THR A 159 -11.22 -15.77 8.38
CA THR A 159 -12.39 -14.89 8.48
C THR A 159 -13.65 -15.75 8.56
N ASP A 160 -14.71 -15.26 9.21
CA ASP A 160 -15.97 -16.00 9.39
C ASP A 160 -16.61 -16.47 8.04
N GLU A 161 -16.28 -15.78 6.95
CA GLU A 161 -16.68 -16.16 5.59
C GLU A 161 -15.98 -17.44 5.08
N ASP A 162 -14.74 -17.69 5.50
CA ASP A 162 -13.95 -18.87 5.09
C ASP A 162 -14.41 -20.15 5.82
N GLU A 163 -14.97 -20.05 7.03
CA GLU A 163 -15.62 -21.17 7.72
C GLU A 163 -16.94 -21.58 7.04
N SER A 164 -17.70 -20.60 6.57
CA SER A 164 -19.00 -20.82 5.92
C SER A 164 -18.88 -21.55 4.59
N THR A 165 -17.76 -21.39 3.89
CA THR A 165 -17.49 -22.13 2.64
C THR A 165 -17.06 -23.58 2.91
N LYS A 166 -16.31 -23.85 3.99
CA LYS A 166 -15.92 -25.23 4.37
C LYS A 166 -17.09 -26.09 4.86
N LYS A 167 -18.13 -25.50 5.46
CA LYS A 167 -19.33 -26.25 5.89
C LYS A 167 -20.29 -26.61 4.75
N GLY A 168 -20.14 -26.02 3.56
CA GLY A 168 -21.01 -26.25 2.40
C GLY A 168 -20.63 -27.46 1.52
N GLU A 169 -19.41 -28.00 1.64
CA GLU A 169 -18.94 -29.12 0.78
C GLU A 169 -19.18 -30.52 1.38
N ALA A 170 -19.79 -30.62 2.56
CA ALA A 170 -20.09 -31.89 3.22
C ALA A 170 -21.60 -32.11 3.41
N SER A 171 -22.38 -32.09 2.32
CA SER A 171 -23.71 -32.73 2.32
C SER A 171 -24.15 -33.03 0.89
N GLY A 172 -23.57 -34.09 0.33
CA GLY A 172 -23.86 -34.55 -1.02
C GLY A 172 -23.56 -36.02 -1.23
N THR A 173 -23.93 -36.89 -0.27
CA THR A 173 -24.07 -38.33 -0.48
C THR A 173 -25.07 -38.91 0.51
N SER A 174 -26.30 -39.15 0.05
CA SER A 174 -27.12 -40.32 0.34
C SER A 174 -28.22 -40.40 -0.71
#